data_AF-A0A9Q0RMT7-F1
#
_entry.id   AF-A0A9Q0RMT7-F1
#
_cell.length_a   1.000
_cell.length_b   1.000
_cell.length_c   1.000
_cell.angle_alpha   90.00
_cell.angle_beta   90.00
_cell.angle_gamma   90.00
#
_symmetry.space_group_name_H-M   'P 1'
#
loop_
_entity.id
_entity.type
_entity.pdbx_description
1 polymer ?
#
loop_
_entity_poly.entity_id
_entity_poly.type
_entity_poly.pdbx_seq_one_letter_code
_entity_poly.pdbx_strand_id
1 'polypeptide(L)'
;MGTIHYGGSWPNNIYHGSGERYYQQDFSQDYHTFALEWEQKEIRWYVDGKHYHAENIDRNMWSKRGKNPYNKNGEPFDQPFYLTFNVAVGGTFFGPGPYVTPEEAKHWKKPTMEVDYVRVYQWK
;
A
#
# COMPACT_ATOMS: atom_id res chain seq x y z
N MET A 1 -3.93 3.02 -4.47
CA MET A 1 -4.64 1.95 -3.74
C MET A 1 -4.14 1.96 -2.32
N GLY A 2 -5.02 1.72 -1.35
CA GLY A 2 -4.65 1.48 0.05
C GLY A 2 -4.70 -0.02 0.30
N THR A 3 -3.58 -0.64 0.66
CA THR A 3 -3.48 -2.10 0.80
C THR A 3 -2.67 -2.46 2.04
N ILE A 4 -3.13 -3.46 2.79
CA ILE A 4 -2.40 -4.10 3.88
C ILE A 4 -2.07 -5.55 3.51
N HIS A 5 -0.86 -5.97 3.86
CA HIS A 5 -0.37 -7.33 3.65
C HIS A 5 -0.09 -7.98 5.01
N TYR A 6 -0.54 -9.22 5.18
CA TYR A 6 -0.45 -9.91 6.46
C TYR A 6 -0.59 -11.43 6.30
N GLY A 7 -0.46 -12.17 7.40
CA GLY A 7 -0.44 -13.63 7.45
C GLY A 7 0.97 -14.17 7.66
N GLY A 8 1.12 -15.49 7.52
CA GLY A 8 2.42 -16.16 7.61
C GLY A 8 3.30 -15.92 6.38
N SER A 9 4.52 -16.43 6.37
CA SER A 9 5.40 -16.37 5.20
C SER A 9 4.75 -16.98 3.95
N TRP A 10 5.18 -16.53 2.77
CA TRP A 10 4.73 -17.08 1.48
C TRP A 10 4.75 -18.63 1.51
N PRO A 11 3.70 -19.31 1.00
CA PRO A 11 2.52 -18.78 0.30
C PRO A 11 1.32 -18.46 1.23
N ASN A 12 1.55 -18.40 2.54
CA ASN A 12 0.48 -18.27 3.53
C ASN A 12 0.05 -16.82 3.78
N ASN A 13 0.74 -15.82 3.24
CA ASN A 13 0.33 -14.42 3.32
C ASN A 13 -0.84 -14.13 2.39
N ILE A 14 -1.65 -13.15 2.76
CA ILE A 14 -2.71 -12.56 1.94
C ILE A 14 -2.63 -11.03 2.00
N TYR A 15 -3.51 -10.37 1.27
CA TYR A 15 -3.63 -8.91 1.28
C TYR A 15 -5.08 -8.50 1.18
N HIS A 16 -5.42 -7.40 1.84
CA HIS A 16 -6.71 -6.72 1.77
C HIS A 16 -6.46 -5.27 1.37
N GLY A 17 -7.34 -4.68 0.58
CA GLY A 17 -7.17 -3.29 0.17
C GLY A 17 -8.41 -2.74 -0.51
N SER A 18 -8.31 -1.49 -0.94
CA SER A 18 -9.41 -0.69 -1.52
C SER A 18 -10.05 -1.27 -2.78
N GLY A 19 -9.52 -2.38 -3.31
CA GLY A 19 -10.03 -3.03 -4.49
C GLY A 19 -9.66 -2.29 -5.75
N GLU A 20 -10.61 -1.57 -6.35
CA GLU A 20 -10.53 -1.07 -7.71
C GLU A 20 -9.25 -0.26 -8.00
N ARG A 21 -8.71 -0.51 -9.19
CA ARG A 21 -7.47 0.08 -9.73
C ARG A 21 -7.76 1.21 -10.70
N TYR A 22 -9.01 1.62 -10.81
CA TYR A 22 -9.45 2.64 -11.74
C TYR A 22 -9.70 3.94 -10.98
N TYR A 23 -8.86 4.93 -11.28
CA TYR A 23 -9.04 6.29 -10.83
C TYR A 23 -9.54 7.09 -12.02
N GLN A 24 -10.59 7.89 -11.82
CA GLN A 24 -11.07 8.81 -12.85
C GLN A 24 -10.05 9.93 -13.15
N GLN A 25 -9.08 10.10 -12.25
CA GLN A 25 -8.06 11.13 -12.30
C GLN A 25 -6.70 10.54 -12.72
N ASP A 26 -6.00 11.25 -13.59
CA ASP A 26 -4.60 10.99 -13.92
C ASP A 26 -3.70 11.70 -12.90
N PHE A 27 -3.11 10.92 -12.00
CA PHE A 27 -2.22 11.42 -10.94
C PHE A 27 -0.81 11.80 -11.44
N SER A 28 -0.51 11.66 -12.73
CA SER A 28 0.80 12.02 -13.29
C SER A 28 0.89 13.48 -13.74
N GLN A 29 -0.23 14.20 -13.77
CA GLN A 29 -0.30 15.57 -14.32
C GLN A 29 0.07 16.67 -13.31
N ASP A 30 0.00 16.40 -12.00
CA ASP A 30 0.28 17.38 -10.95
C ASP A 30 0.78 16.71 -9.65
N TYR A 31 1.22 17.49 -8.67
CA TYR A 31 1.48 17.01 -7.33
C TYR A 31 0.17 16.69 -6.60
N HIS A 32 0.16 15.55 -5.92
CA HIS A 32 -0.96 15.08 -5.11
C HIS A 32 -0.51 14.79 -3.69
N THR A 33 -1.37 15.05 -2.71
CA THR A 33 -1.09 14.69 -1.32
C THR A 33 -1.68 13.33 -1.02
N PHE A 34 -0.81 12.35 -0.80
CA PHE A 34 -1.20 11.04 -0.28
C PHE A 34 -0.99 11.03 1.23
N ALA A 35 -2.03 10.63 1.98
CA ALA A 35 -1.93 10.48 3.43
C ALA A 35 -2.40 9.10 3.88
N LEU A 36 -1.72 8.60 4.91
CA LEU A 36 -2.07 7.41 5.65
C LEU A 36 -2.21 7.81 7.11
N GLU A 37 -3.42 7.66 7.65
CA GLU A 37 -3.66 7.79 9.08
C GLU A 37 -3.68 6.40 9.70
N TRP A 38 -2.89 6.20 10.76
CA TRP A 38 -2.74 4.91 11.40
C TRP A 38 -3.03 5.04 12.89
N GLU A 39 -4.08 4.35 13.32
CA GLU A 39 -4.50 4.26 14.71
C GLU A 39 -4.44 2.80 15.19
N GLN A 40 -4.65 2.60 16.49
CA GLN A 40 -4.59 1.27 17.09
C GLN A 40 -5.57 0.25 16.48
N LYS A 41 -6.69 0.72 15.91
CA LYS A 41 -7.78 -0.14 15.43
C LYS A 41 -8.03 -0.06 13.93
N GLU A 42 -7.49 0.95 13.26
CA GLU A 42 -7.79 1.23 11.86
C GLU A 42 -6.62 1.92 11.16
N ILE A 43 -6.48 1.64 9.87
CA ILE A 43 -5.63 2.40 8.96
C ILE A 43 -6.53 3.03 7.89
N ARG A 44 -6.39 4.32 7.63
CA ARG A 44 -7.17 5.08 6.66
C ARG A 44 -6.27 5.73 5.61
N TRP A 45 -6.73 5.75 4.36
CA TRP A 45 -6.01 6.36 3.25
C TRP A 45 -6.79 7.51 2.64
N TYR A 46 -6.03 8.53 2.24
CA TYR A 46 -6.53 9.76 1.65
C TYR A 46 -5.72 10.12 0.41
N VAL A 47 -6.40 10.76 -0.55
CA VAL A 47 -5.76 11.47 -1.66
C VAL A 47 -6.36 12.86 -1.72
N ASP A 48 -5.50 13.88 -1.75
CA ASP A 48 -5.89 15.30 -1.78
C ASP A 48 -6.88 15.65 -0.67
N GLY A 49 -6.62 15.12 0.53
CA GLY A 49 -7.46 15.29 1.72
C GLY A 49 -8.78 14.51 1.72
N LYS A 50 -9.10 13.79 0.64
CA LYS A 50 -10.33 12.99 0.54
C LYS A 50 -10.08 11.56 0.98
N HIS A 51 -10.80 11.11 2.01
CA HIS A 51 -10.80 9.71 2.44
C HIS A 51 -11.35 8.82 1.34
N TYR A 52 -10.66 7.72 1.03
CA TYR A 52 -11.12 6.76 0.02
C TYR A 52 -11.09 5.30 0.48
N HIS A 53 -10.37 4.97 1.55
CA HIS A 53 -10.29 3.59 2.04
C HIS A 53 -9.94 3.52 3.52
N ALA A 54 -10.47 2.50 4.19
CA ALA A 54 -10.12 2.17 5.56
C ALA A 54 -10.04 0.65 5.76
N GLU A 55 -9.13 0.21 6.62
CA GLU A 55 -9.00 -1.18 7.06
C GLU A 55 -9.07 -1.27 8.57
N ASN A 56 -10.05 -2.03 9.07
CA ASN A 56 -10.07 -2.42 10.48
C ASN A 56 -8.96 -3.44 10.76
N ILE A 57 -8.06 -3.08 11.67
CA ILE A 57 -6.94 -3.92 12.12
C ILE A 57 -7.12 -4.44 13.57
N ASP A 58 -8.22 -4.09 14.25
CA ASP A 58 -8.61 -4.64 15.56
C ASP A 58 -9.20 -6.05 15.46
N ARG A 59 -8.46 -6.94 14.79
CA ARG A 59 -8.81 -8.35 14.60
C ARG A 59 -7.54 -9.19 14.50
N ASN A 60 -7.71 -10.50 14.65
CA ASN A 60 -6.63 -11.43 14.35
C ASN A 60 -6.41 -11.44 12.84
N MET A 61 -5.24 -10.98 12.40
CA MET A 61 -4.87 -10.87 10.98
C MET A 61 -4.39 -12.21 10.40
N TRP A 62 -4.69 -13.35 11.01
CA TRP A 62 -4.35 -14.64 10.43
C TRP A 62 -5.09 -14.87 9.10
N SER A 63 -4.33 -15.21 8.07
CA SER A 63 -4.84 -15.53 6.74
C SER A 63 -5.67 -16.82 6.65
N LYS A 64 -5.82 -17.56 7.76
CA LYS A 64 -6.37 -18.93 7.80
C LYS A 64 -5.57 -19.94 6.98
N ARG A 65 -4.31 -19.63 6.66
CA ARG A 65 -3.37 -20.49 5.95
C ARG A 65 -2.15 -20.74 6.82
N GLY A 66 -1.69 -21.99 6.88
CA GLY A 66 -0.56 -22.39 7.71
C GLY A 66 -0.76 -22.11 9.20
N LYS A 67 0.34 -22.03 9.96
CA LYS A 67 0.33 -21.66 11.38
C LYS A 67 -0.01 -20.18 11.53
N ASN A 68 -0.91 -19.83 12.46
CA ASN A 68 -1.16 -18.44 12.84
C ASN A 68 0.13 -17.81 13.42
N PRO A 69 0.68 -16.75 12.80
CA PRO A 69 1.88 -16.09 13.32
C PRO A 69 1.58 -15.07 14.43
N TYR A 70 0.31 -14.78 14.70
CA TYR A 70 -0.12 -13.69 15.59
C TYR A 70 -0.69 -14.18 16.92
N ASN A 71 -0.35 -13.47 17.99
CA ASN A 71 -0.77 -13.77 19.36
C ASN A 71 -1.95 -12.91 19.82
N LYS A 72 -2.18 -11.76 19.21
CA LYS A 72 -3.26 -10.81 19.55
C LYS A 72 -3.77 -10.05 18.33
N ASN A 73 -4.90 -9.36 18.50
CA ASN A 73 -5.41 -8.43 17.50
C ASN A 73 -4.43 -7.28 17.27
N GLY A 74 -4.45 -6.71 16.06
CA GLY A 74 -3.58 -5.60 15.69
C GLY A 74 -2.21 -6.02 15.15
N GLU A 75 -1.69 -7.19 15.50
CA GLU A 75 -0.46 -7.71 14.89
C GLU A 75 -0.70 -8.01 13.39
N PRO A 76 0.23 -7.64 12.47
CA PRO A 76 1.58 -7.09 12.72
C PRO A 76 1.64 -5.55 12.71
N PHE A 77 0.52 -4.85 12.75
CA PHE A 77 0.41 -3.38 12.69
C PHE A 77 0.51 -2.72 14.07
N ASP A 78 1.21 -3.33 15.01
CA ASP A 78 1.48 -2.81 16.35
C ASP A 78 2.99 -2.65 16.63
N GLN A 79 3.82 -2.79 15.60
CA GLN A 79 5.28 -2.64 15.65
C GLN A 79 5.75 -1.45 14.78
N PRO A 80 7.01 -0.99 14.92
CA PRO A 80 7.58 0.03 14.04
C PRO A 80 7.68 -0.42 12.58
N PHE A 81 7.40 0.49 11.65
CA PHE A 81 7.56 0.28 10.21
C PHE A 81 8.52 1.33 9.64
N TYR A 82 9.16 0.99 8.52
CA TYR A 82 9.89 1.94 7.69
C TYR A 82 9.01 2.39 6.52
N LEU A 83 9.19 3.65 6.12
CA LEU A 83 8.57 4.18 4.91
C LEU A 83 9.54 4.05 3.73
N THR A 84 9.09 3.45 2.64
CA THR A 84 9.86 3.25 1.42
C THR A 84 9.12 3.86 0.23
N PHE A 85 9.88 4.54 -0.63
CA PHE A 85 9.42 5.08 -1.90
C PHE A 85 10.21 4.41 -3.02
N ASN A 86 9.52 3.86 -4.03
CA ASN A 86 10.17 3.26 -5.19
C ASN A 86 9.31 3.40 -6.45
N VAL A 87 9.95 3.31 -7.61
CA VAL A 87 9.29 3.13 -8.92
C VAL A 87 9.57 1.70 -9.37
N ALA A 88 8.54 0.86 -9.38
CA ALA A 88 8.64 -0.54 -9.81
C ALA A 88 8.33 -0.69 -11.31
N VAL A 89 9.03 -1.60 -11.98
CA VAL A 89 8.77 -2.00 -13.37
C VAL A 89 8.45 -3.49 -13.41
N GLY A 90 7.37 -3.86 -14.12
CA GLY A 90 6.90 -5.23 -14.27
C GLY A 90 5.96 -5.69 -13.14
N GLY A 91 6.01 -6.98 -12.81
CA GLY A 91 5.12 -7.62 -11.85
C GLY A 91 3.71 -7.87 -12.40
N THR A 92 2.86 -8.50 -11.59
CA THR A 92 1.47 -8.83 -11.97
C THR A 92 0.45 -7.84 -11.40
N PHE A 93 0.93 -6.72 -10.86
CA PHE A 93 0.12 -5.74 -10.15
C PHE A 93 -0.99 -5.13 -11.02
N PHE A 94 -0.77 -4.96 -12.32
CA PHE A 94 -1.74 -4.38 -13.25
C PHE A 94 -2.65 -5.40 -13.96
N GLY A 95 -2.62 -6.68 -13.56
CA GLY A 95 -3.40 -7.74 -14.24
C GLY A 95 -2.70 -8.25 -15.52
N PRO A 96 -3.19 -9.30 -16.19
CA PRO A 96 -2.41 -10.27 -16.98
C PRO A 96 -1.53 -9.74 -18.14
N GLY A 97 -1.63 -8.46 -18.51
CA GLY A 97 -0.72 -7.80 -19.45
C GLY A 97 -1.44 -7.08 -20.60
N PRO A 98 -0.68 -6.50 -21.55
CA PRO A 98 0.78 -6.52 -21.62
C PRO A 98 1.43 -5.66 -20.52
N TYR A 99 2.49 -6.17 -19.90
CA TYR A 99 3.30 -5.42 -18.93
C TYR A 99 4.51 -4.82 -19.62
N VAL A 100 4.93 -3.65 -19.15
CA VAL A 100 6.21 -3.08 -19.53
C VAL A 100 7.32 -3.92 -18.91
N THR A 101 8.21 -4.42 -19.77
CA THR A 101 9.42 -5.13 -19.37
C THR A 101 10.51 -4.15 -18.91
N PRO A 102 11.46 -4.58 -18.06
CA PRO A 102 12.63 -3.77 -17.73
C PRO A 102 13.37 -3.27 -19.00
N GLU A 103 13.45 -4.10 -20.04
CA GLU A 103 14.05 -3.80 -21.34
C GLU A 103 13.36 -2.64 -22.05
N GLU A 104 12.04 -2.61 -22.07
CA GLU A 104 11.27 -1.50 -22.64
C GLU A 104 11.44 -0.23 -21.79
N ALA A 105 11.36 -0.36 -20.46
CA ALA A 105 11.48 0.75 -19.53
C ALA A 105 12.85 1.46 -19.58
N LYS A 106 13.92 0.76 -19.98
CA LYS A 106 15.26 1.37 -20.18
C LYS A 106 15.25 2.55 -21.15
N HIS A 107 14.27 2.63 -22.05
CA HIS A 107 14.16 3.70 -23.05
C HIS A 107 13.27 4.87 -22.60
N TRP A 108 12.70 4.81 -21.40
CA TRP A 108 11.86 5.88 -20.87
C TRP A 108 12.67 7.15 -20.59
N LYS A 109 12.16 8.30 -21.06
CA LYS A 109 12.86 9.58 -20.95
C LYS A 109 12.73 10.23 -19.57
N LYS A 110 11.66 9.92 -18.83
CA LYS A 110 11.36 10.50 -17.50
C LYS A 110 10.68 9.49 -16.56
N PRO A 111 11.36 8.39 -16.17
CA PRO A 111 10.83 7.44 -15.20
C PRO A 111 11.01 7.95 -13.76
N THR A 112 10.58 9.17 -13.49
CA THR A 112 10.83 9.86 -12.22
C THR A 112 9.59 9.85 -11.33
N MET A 113 9.81 9.64 -10.04
CA MET A 113 8.83 9.94 -9.00
C MET A 113 9.39 11.13 -8.22
N GLU A 114 8.65 12.22 -8.22
CA GLU A 114 9.03 13.46 -7.56
C GLU A 114 8.29 13.58 -6.22
N VAL A 115 9.04 13.81 -5.14
CA VAL A 115 8.49 13.95 -3.79
C VAL A 115 8.93 15.30 -3.26
N ASP A 116 8.01 16.24 -3.15
CA ASP A 116 8.28 17.58 -2.64
C ASP A 116 8.50 17.56 -1.11
N TYR A 117 7.67 16.82 -0.38
CA TYR A 117 7.83 16.67 1.07
C TYR A 117 7.32 15.34 1.61
N VAL A 118 7.81 15.01 2.80
CA VAL A 118 7.24 13.98 3.68
C VAL A 118 7.01 14.62 5.05
N ARG A 119 5.82 14.42 5.63
CA ARG A 119 5.49 14.89 6.98
C ARG A 119 4.93 13.74 7.79
N VAL A 120 5.38 13.63 9.04
CA VAL A 120 4.94 12.61 9.99
C VAL A 120 4.45 13.33 11.23
N TYR A 121 3.25 12.99 11.66
CA TYR A 121 2.60 13.56 12.84
C TYR A 121 2.22 12.43 13.80
N GLN A 122 2.21 12.75 15.09
CA GLN A 122 1.75 11.84 16.12
C GLN A 122 0.80 12.61 17.04
N TRP A 123 -0.38 12.06 17.28
CA TRP A 123 -1.33 12.59 18.26
C TRP A 123 -0.71 12.54 19.67
N LYS A 124 -0.96 13.59 20.47
CA LYS A 124 -0.51 13.69 21.86
C LYS A 124 -1.59 13.20 22.82
#